data_AF-A0A2A4PZ41-F1
#
_entry.id   AF-A0A2A4PZ41-F1
#
_cell.length_a   1.000
_cell.length_b   1.000
_cell.length_c   1.000
_cell.angle_alpha   90.00
_cell.angle_beta   90.00
_cell.angle_gamma   90.00
#
_symmetry.space_group_name_H-M   'P 1'
#
loop_
_entity.id
_entity.type
_entity.pdbx_description
1 polymer ?
#
loop_
_entity_poly.entity_id
_entity_poly.type
_entity_poly.pdbx_seq_one_letter_code
_entity_poly.pdbx_strand_id
1 'polypeptide(L)'
;MNKSTGLKIIVAATAGLILLFFSLDVEAQCAMCKASIESSVKDGEPSPGAGINEGILYIMGIPYLLLSVVGFAIYRHNKKLKESVK
;
A
#
# COMPACT_ATOMS: atom_id res chain seq x y z
N MET A 1 -29.74 27.09 17.04
CA MET A 1 -28.32 26.88 16.67
C MET A 1 -27.71 28.22 16.34
N ASN A 2 -26.69 28.68 17.08
CA ASN A 2 -26.13 30.03 16.93
C ASN A 2 -25.43 30.15 15.56
N LYS A 3 -25.67 31.25 14.83
CA LYS A 3 -25.07 31.54 13.50
C LYS A 3 -23.53 31.43 13.54
N SER A 4 -22.92 31.80 14.67
CA SER A 4 -21.48 31.65 14.90
C SER A 4 -21.03 30.18 15.03
N THR A 5 -21.83 29.32 15.64
CA THR A 5 -21.53 27.88 15.77
C THR A 5 -21.68 27.16 14.44
N GLY A 6 -22.72 27.48 13.66
CA GLY A 6 -22.91 26.92 12.31
C GLY A 6 -21.78 27.31 11.35
N LEU A 7 -21.34 28.58 11.40
CA LEU A 7 -20.22 29.05 10.58
C LEU A 7 -18.90 28.35 10.95
N LYS A 8 -18.63 28.12 12.23
CA LYS A 8 -17.44 27.37 12.70
C LYS A 8 -17.44 25.92 12.21
N ILE A 9 -18.60 25.26 12.22
CA ILE A 9 -18.73 23.88 11.75
C ILE A 9 -18.49 23.79 10.24
N ILE A 10 -19.05 24.73 9.46
CA ILE A 10 -18.85 24.76 8.01
C ILE A 10 -17.37 25.00 7.69
N VAL A 11 -16.72 25.96 8.36
CA VAL A 11 -15.28 26.23 8.17
C VAL A 11 -14.41 25.04 8.56
N ALA A 12 -14.74 24.33 9.63
CA ALA A 12 -14.01 23.13 10.04
C ALA A 12 -14.22 21.97 9.05
N ALA A 13 -15.44 21.78 8.55
CA ALA A 13 -15.76 20.75 7.58
C ALA A 13 -15.08 21.00 6.23
N THR A 14 -15.06 22.26 5.76
CA THR A 14 -14.37 22.62 4.52
C THR A 14 -12.85 22.53 4.66
N ALA A 15 -12.28 22.95 5.80
CA ALA A 15 -10.86 22.77 6.08
C ALA A 15 -10.46 21.29 6.15
N GLY A 16 -11.26 20.45 6.80
CA GLY A 16 -11.05 19.00 6.84
C GLY A 16 -11.14 18.35 5.46
N LEU A 17 -12.09 18.78 4.63
CA LEU A 17 -12.22 18.29 3.26
C LEU A 17 -11.00 18.65 2.39
N ILE A 18 -10.48 19.87 2.53
CA ILE A 18 -9.28 20.33 1.79
C ILE A 18 -8.05 19.49 2.17
N LEU A 19 -7.90 19.12 3.44
CA LEU A 19 -6.78 18.28 3.91
C LEU A 19 -6.80 16.86 3.34
N LEU A 20 -7.98 16.31 3.00
CA LEU A 20 -8.09 14.98 2.39
C LEU A 20 -7.59 14.92 0.94
N PHE A 21 -7.53 16.05 0.24
CA PHE A 21 -7.02 16.15 -1.13
C PHE A 21 -5.55 16.58 -1.18
N PHE A 22 -4.93 16.82 -0.03
CA PHE A 22 -3.52 17.17 0.04
C PHE A 22 -2.67 15.91 0.16
N SER A 23 -2.08 15.48 -0.96
CA SER A 23 -1.03 14.45 -0.96
C SER A 23 0.32 15.14 -0.83
N LEU A 24 0.99 14.93 0.30
CA LEU A 24 2.38 15.32 0.45
C LEU A 24 3.25 14.26 -0.26
N ASP A 25 4.12 14.69 -1.17
CA ASP A 25 5.22 13.86 -1.67
C ASP A 25 6.17 13.58 -0.51
N VAL A 26 5.88 12.52 0.24
CA VAL A 26 6.77 11.98 1.26
C VAL A 26 7.73 11.04 0.54
N GLU A 27 9.00 11.42 0.47
CA GLU A 27 10.08 10.52 0.06
C GLU A 27 9.94 9.21 0.85
N ALA A 28 9.89 8.07 0.14
CA ALA A 28 9.40 6.78 0.65
C ALA A 28 9.78 6.51 2.11
N GLN A 29 8.79 6.10 2.93
CA GLN A 29 8.97 5.60 4.30
C GLN A 29 9.68 4.23 4.35
N CYS A 30 10.77 4.09 3.61
CA CYS A 30 11.76 3.03 3.72
C CYS A 30 13.16 3.67 3.73
N ALA A 31 13.33 4.74 4.51
CA ALA A 31 14.62 5.36 4.80
C ALA A 31 15.65 4.36 5.39
N MET A 32 15.19 3.25 6.00
CA MET A 32 16.09 2.19 6.49
C MET A 32 16.70 1.34 5.37
N CYS A 33 15.92 0.95 4.35
CA CYS A 33 16.44 0.13 3.25
C CYS A 33 17.38 0.91 2.34
N LYS A 34 17.08 2.21 2.10
CA LYS A 34 17.96 3.10 1.36
C LYS A 34 19.27 3.34 2.10
N ALA A 35 19.24 3.66 3.40
CA ALA A 35 20.45 3.89 4.19
C ALA A 35 21.36 2.65 4.33
N SER A 36 20.80 1.44 4.41
CA SER A 36 21.59 0.18 4.47
C SER A 36 22.33 -0.12 3.16
N ILE A 37 21.71 0.19 2.02
CA ILE A 37 22.32 -0.02 0.70
C ILE A 37 23.32 1.09 0.37
N GLU A 38 22.99 2.34 0.68
CA GLU A 38 23.88 3.50 0.45
C GLU A 38 25.16 3.39 1.30
N SER A 39 25.08 2.83 2.52
CA SER A 39 26.26 2.50 3.35
C SER A 39 27.05 1.28 2.88
N SER A 40 26.51 0.48 1.96
CA SER A 40 27.20 -0.65 1.32
C SER A 40 27.91 -0.25 0.02
N VAL A 41 27.70 0.98 -0.49
CA VAL A 41 28.40 1.52 -1.65
C VAL A 41 29.80 1.94 -1.25
N LYS A 42 30.81 1.30 -1.82
CA LYS A 42 32.20 1.78 -1.80
C LYS A 42 32.40 2.69 -3.01
N ASP A 43 33.10 3.81 -2.81
CA ASP A 43 33.40 4.78 -3.85
C ASP A 43 33.95 4.09 -5.11
N GLY A 44 33.21 4.19 -6.23
CA GLY A 44 33.61 3.68 -7.55
C GLY A 44 32.78 2.50 -8.11
N GLU A 45 31.91 1.87 -7.33
CA GLU A 45 31.08 0.74 -7.78
C GLU A 45 29.66 1.19 -8.21
N PRO A 46 29.02 0.56 -9.21
CA PRO A 46 27.70 0.95 -9.70
C PRO A 46 26.63 0.88 -8.60
N SER A 47 25.82 1.94 -8.52
CA SER A 47 24.79 2.13 -7.48
C SER A 47 23.86 0.90 -7.35
N PRO A 48 23.82 0.22 -6.18
CA PRO A 48 22.96 -0.93 -5.95
C PRO A 48 21.46 -0.57 -5.82
N GLY A 49 21.08 0.68 -6.06
CA GLY A 49 19.71 1.19 -5.90
C GLY A 49 18.80 1.01 -7.12
N ALA A 50 19.33 0.57 -8.27
CA ALA A 50 18.51 0.37 -9.47
C ALA A 50 17.58 -0.85 -9.31
N GLY A 51 16.28 -0.61 -9.12
CA GLY A 51 15.25 -1.67 -9.14
C GLY A 51 14.61 -2.02 -7.80
N ILE A 52 14.91 -1.31 -6.70
CA ILE A 52 14.29 -1.56 -5.40
C ILE A 52 12.76 -1.35 -5.42
N ASN A 53 12.28 -0.30 -6.11
CA ASN A 53 10.84 -0.03 -6.20
C ASN A 53 10.08 -1.16 -6.92
N GLU A 54 10.70 -1.75 -7.94
CA GLU A 54 10.18 -2.95 -8.60
C GLU A 54 10.15 -4.13 -7.61
N GLY A 55 11.25 -4.36 -6.89
CA GLY A 55 11.34 -5.42 -5.88
C GLY A 55 10.26 -5.34 -4.79
N ILE A 56 9.95 -4.14 -4.29
CA ILE A 56 8.87 -3.92 -3.31
C ILE A 56 7.51 -4.28 -3.91
N LEU A 57 7.26 -3.90 -5.17
CA LEU A 57 6.00 -4.19 -5.86
C LEU A 57 5.81 -5.70 -6.06
N TYR A 58 6.87 -6.44 -6.39
CA TYR A 58 6.83 -7.91 -6.46
C TYR A 58 6.56 -8.55 -5.10
N ILE A 59 7.29 -8.16 -4.04
CA ILE A 59 7.13 -8.74 -2.70
C ILE A 59 5.74 -8.47 -2.13
N MET A 60 5.14 -7.33 -2.43
CA MET A 60 3.77 -7.01 -2.02
C MET A 60 2.71 -7.69 -2.89
N GLY A 61 2.90 -7.76 -4.21
CA GLY A 61 1.91 -8.34 -5.13
C GLY A 61 1.78 -9.87 -5.02
N ILE A 62 2.91 -10.56 -4.84
CA ILE A 62 2.95 -12.04 -4.83
C ILE A 62 2.08 -12.67 -3.73
N PRO A 63 2.11 -12.22 -2.45
CA PRO A 63 1.25 -12.75 -1.40
C PRO A 63 -0.25 -12.67 -1.73
N TYR A 64 -0.71 -11.55 -2.30
CA TYR A 64 -2.12 -11.40 -2.66
C TYR A 64 -2.53 -12.30 -3.83
N LEU A 65 -1.66 -12.46 -4.83
CA LEU A 65 -1.89 -13.38 -5.94
C LEU A 65 -1.96 -14.83 -5.47
N LEU A 66 -1.03 -15.25 -4.61
CA LEU A 66 -1.01 -16.60 -4.05
C LEU A 66 -2.28 -16.90 -3.23
N LEU A 67 -2.69 -15.98 -2.36
CA LEU A 67 -3.93 -16.13 -1.60
C LEU A 67 -5.16 -16.25 -2.50
N SER A 68 -5.22 -15.46 -3.57
CA SER A 68 -6.33 -15.49 -4.53
C SER A 68 -6.42 -16.84 -5.27
N VAL A 69 -5.28 -17.35 -5.75
CA VAL A 69 -5.21 -18.63 -6.46
C VAL A 69 -5.58 -19.80 -5.54
N VAL A 70 -4.99 -19.84 -4.34
CA VAL A 70 -5.26 -20.92 -3.36
C VAL A 70 -6.72 -20.88 -2.90
N GLY A 71 -7.23 -19.68 -2.57
CA GLY A 71 -8.63 -19.50 -2.17
C GLY A 71 -9.61 -19.95 -3.27
N PHE A 72 -9.33 -19.59 -4.52
CA PHE A 72 -10.14 -20.03 -5.66
C PHE A 72 -10.09 -21.55 -5.88
N ALA A 73 -8.91 -22.16 -5.75
CA ALA A 73 -8.75 -23.61 -5.88
C ALA A 73 -9.56 -24.37 -4.82
N ILE A 74 -9.50 -23.91 -3.56
CA ILE A 74 -10.28 -24.49 -2.45
C ILE A 74 -11.79 -24.32 -2.69
N TYR A 75 -12.23 -23.13 -3.11
CA TYR A 75 -13.64 -22.89 -3.44
C TYR A 75 -14.14 -23.86 -4.52
N ARG A 76 -13.38 -24.02 -5.61
CA ARG A 76 -13.74 -24.93 -6.70
C ARG A 76 -13.78 -26.38 -6.24
N HIS A 77 -12.82 -26.80 -5.41
CA HIS A 77 -12.79 -28.15 -4.85
C HIS A 77 -14.02 -28.43 -3.97
N ASN A 78 -14.33 -27.52 -3.05
CA ASN A 78 -15.48 -27.66 -2.14
C ASN A 78 -16.82 -27.64 -2.88
N LYS A 79 -16.95 -26.86 -3.97
CA LYS A 79 -18.16 -26.87 -4.81
C LYS A 79 -18.37 -28.23 -5.46
N LYS A 80 -17.32 -28.81 -6.06
CA LYS A 80 -17.38 -30.15 -6.69
C LYS A 80 -17.70 -31.24 -5.68
N LEU A 81 -17.13 -31.18 -4.48
CA LEU A 81 -17.45 -32.14 -3.41
C LEU A 81 -18.93 -32.08 -3.01
N LYS A 82 -19.50 -30.88 -2.85
CA LYS A 82 -20.93 -30.71 -2.53
C LYS A 82 -21.85 -31.24 -3.64
N GLU A 83 -21.47 -31.07 -4.90
CA GLU A 83 -22.21 -31.63 -6.05
C GLU A 83 -22.11 -33.15 -6.11
N SER A 84 -21.01 -33.75 -5.65
CA SER A 84 -20.78 -35.21 -5.67
C SER A 84 -21.42 -35.94 -4.49
N VAL A 85 -21.75 -35.22 -3.40
CA VAL A 85 -22.41 -35.77 -2.20
C VAL A 85 -23.94 -35.65 -2.27
N LYS A 86 -24.47 -34.90 -3.24
CA LYS A 86 -25.91 -34.76 -3.48
C LYS A 86 -26.41 -35.89 -4.38
#